data_AF-A0A7Y5CVM1-F1
#
_entry.id   AF-A0A7Y5CVM1-F1
#
_cell.length_a   1.000
_cell.length_b   1.000
_cell.length_c   1.000
_cell.angle_alpha   90.00
_cell.angle_beta   90.00
_cell.angle_gamma   90.00
#
_symmetry.space_group_name_H-M   'P 1'
#
loop_
_entity.id
_entity.type
_entity.pdbx_description
1 polymer ?
#
loop_
_entity_poly.entity_id
_entity_poly.type
_entity_poly.pdbx_seq_one_letter_code
_entity_poly.pdbx_strand_id
1 'polypeptide(L)'
;MKKSQVYFIMYIVLITELLVVITERDELHEKEQQVKAKMVKSIAEQYKRPITLVIPNPNTTKEINGDSVIVAMTPLGLVSDEEKKEVKFFVNLVSKGGDPVGSFPAGGLSEGITANGYQIVKTDDGNARFIVLKPGRAGDFVFSAYCQVTRILPSYLPQFLLDELKKEIGTLSDAKSEPVNFTIKVTAANKGDVDYVRPSLD
;
A
#
# COMPACT_ATOMS: atom_id res chain seq x y z
N MET A 1 -72.74 -9.65 -22.56
CA MET A 1 -71.43 -9.09 -22.95
C MET A 1 -70.88 -9.86 -24.14
N LYS A 2 -70.73 -9.21 -25.29
CA LYS A 2 -70.22 -9.87 -26.51
C LYS A 2 -68.76 -10.23 -26.26
N LYS A 3 -68.31 -11.43 -26.62
CA LYS A 3 -66.92 -11.93 -26.43
C LYS A 3 -65.83 -10.89 -26.77
N SER A 4 -66.08 -10.03 -27.76
CA SER A 4 -65.26 -8.88 -28.13
C SER A 4 -64.95 -7.90 -26.98
N GLN A 5 -65.89 -7.62 -26.06
CA GLN A 5 -65.65 -6.74 -24.90
C GLN A 5 -64.70 -7.38 -23.88
N VAL A 6 -64.75 -8.71 -23.71
CA VAL A 6 -63.86 -9.43 -22.80
C VAL A 6 -62.44 -9.44 -23.35
N TYR A 7 -62.26 -9.70 -24.65
CA TYR A 7 -60.95 -9.61 -25.29
C TYR A 7 -60.37 -8.19 -25.26
N PHE A 8 -61.22 -7.16 -25.41
CA PHE A 8 -60.79 -5.78 -25.32
C PHE A 8 -60.28 -5.41 -23.93
N ILE A 9 -61.00 -5.82 -22.87
CA ILE A 9 -60.56 -5.60 -21.49
C ILE A 9 -59.25 -6.35 -21.21
N MET A 10 -59.13 -7.60 -21.66
CA MET A 10 -57.88 -8.36 -21.53
C MET A 10 -56.69 -7.68 -22.21
N TYR A 11 -56.90 -7.11 -23.41
CA TYR A 11 -55.84 -6.41 -24.14
C TYR A 11 -55.38 -5.15 -23.40
N ILE A 12 -56.32 -4.41 -22.79
CA ILE A 12 -55.99 -3.23 -21.98
C ILE A 12 -55.18 -3.64 -20.75
N VAL A 13 -55.61 -4.67 -20.01
CA VAL A 13 -54.88 -5.16 -18.83
C VAL A 13 -53.45 -5.56 -19.20
N LEU A 14 -53.28 -6.28 -20.31
CA LEU A 14 -51.97 -6.74 -20.77
C LEU A 14 -51.05 -5.59 -21.20
N ILE A 15 -51.60 -4.56 -21.85
CA ILE A 15 -50.85 -3.34 -22.18
C ILE A 15 -50.48 -2.56 -20.92
N THR A 16 -51.37 -2.46 -19.93
CA THR A 16 -51.06 -1.75 -18.68
C THR A 16 -50.00 -2.47 -17.85
N GLU A 17 -50.05 -3.80 -17.75
CA GLU A 17 -48.99 -4.57 -17.08
C GLU A 17 -47.65 -4.43 -17.82
N LEU A 18 -47.66 -4.48 -19.16
CA LEU A 18 -46.44 -4.27 -19.94
C LEU A 18 -45.84 -2.87 -19.72
N LEU A 19 -46.68 -1.83 -19.65
CA LEU A 19 -46.25 -0.46 -19.34
C LEU A 19 -45.62 -0.38 -17.96
N VAL A 20 -46.25 -0.96 -16.93
CA VAL A 20 -45.70 -0.99 -15.57
C VAL A 20 -44.33 -1.67 -15.56
N VAL A 21 -44.20 -2.83 -16.20
CA VAL A 21 -42.93 -3.57 -16.28
C VAL A 21 -41.84 -2.76 -16.98
N ILE A 22 -42.17 -2.05 -18.05
CA ILE A 22 -41.22 -1.17 -18.75
C ILE A 22 -40.79 -0.01 -17.83
N THR A 23 -41.73 0.65 -17.14
CA THR A 23 -41.39 1.76 -16.25
C THR A 23 -40.53 1.31 -15.06
N GLU A 24 -40.83 0.16 -14.45
CA GLU A 24 -40.02 -0.37 -13.35
C GLU A 24 -38.60 -0.75 -13.83
N ARG A 25 -38.49 -1.31 -15.03
CA ARG A 25 -37.20 -1.63 -15.64
C ARG A 25 -36.37 -0.37 -15.91
N ASP A 26 -36.98 0.67 -16.44
CA ASP A 26 -36.29 1.93 -16.74
C ASP A 26 -35.80 2.63 -15.47
N GLU A 27 -36.63 2.67 -14.41
CA GLU A 27 -36.21 3.18 -13.10
C GLU A 27 -35.05 2.38 -12.49
N LEU A 28 -35.08 1.05 -12.62
CA LEU A 28 -33.99 0.19 -12.16
C LEU A 28 -32.70 0.46 -12.94
N HIS A 29 -32.79 0.57 -14.27
CA HIS A 29 -31.64 0.91 -15.12
C HIS A 29 -31.05 2.29 -14.76
N GLU A 30 -31.88 3.30 -14.49
CA GLU A 30 -31.41 4.62 -14.08
C GLU A 30 -30.67 4.56 -12.74
N LYS A 31 -31.24 3.88 -11.74
CA LYS A 31 -30.58 3.69 -10.44
C LYS A 31 -29.27 2.92 -10.58
N GLU A 32 -29.22 1.88 -11.41
CA GLU A 32 -27.99 1.17 -11.72
C GLU A 32 -26.93 2.09 -12.33
N GLN A 33 -27.30 2.94 -13.29
CA GLN A 33 -26.37 3.89 -13.90
C GLN A 33 -25.84 4.91 -12.88
N GLN A 34 -26.71 5.41 -11.99
CA GLN A 34 -26.28 6.31 -10.92
C GLN A 34 -25.28 5.64 -9.97
N VAL A 35 -25.51 4.38 -9.59
CA VAL A 35 -24.59 3.61 -8.75
C VAL A 35 -23.27 3.38 -9.48
N LYS A 36 -23.30 2.95 -10.74
CA LYS A 36 -22.12 2.75 -11.58
C LYS A 36 -21.28 4.03 -11.68
N ALA A 37 -21.92 5.17 -12.00
CA ALA A 37 -21.24 6.45 -12.10
C ALA A 37 -20.58 6.88 -10.77
N LYS A 38 -21.28 6.67 -9.63
CA LYS A 38 -20.70 6.95 -8.31
C LYS A 38 -19.51 6.05 -7.99
N MET A 39 -19.59 4.76 -8.33
CA MET A 39 -18.48 3.82 -8.14
C MET A 39 -17.27 4.21 -8.98
N VAL A 40 -17.46 4.46 -10.29
CA VAL A 40 -16.40 4.88 -11.20
C VAL A 40 -15.73 6.16 -10.71
N LYS A 41 -16.53 7.16 -10.32
CA LYS A 41 -16.01 8.43 -9.78
C LYS A 41 -15.21 8.22 -8.49
N SER A 42 -15.72 7.44 -7.55
CA SER A 42 -15.01 7.14 -6.29
C SER A 42 -13.68 6.44 -6.53
N ILE A 43 -13.64 5.46 -7.43
CA ILE A 43 -12.40 4.74 -7.77
C ILE A 43 -11.43 5.69 -8.49
N ALA A 44 -11.91 6.47 -9.46
CA ALA A 44 -11.09 7.44 -10.18
C ALA A 44 -10.47 8.49 -9.24
N GLU A 45 -11.22 8.98 -8.25
CA GLU A 45 -10.70 9.87 -7.22
C GLU A 45 -9.61 9.21 -6.36
N GLN A 46 -9.73 7.91 -6.05
CA GLN A 46 -8.68 7.19 -5.33
C GLN A 46 -7.39 7.09 -6.15
N TYR A 47 -7.48 6.82 -7.45
CA TYR A 47 -6.30 6.78 -8.35
C TYR A 47 -5.59 8.13 -8.47
N LYS A 48 -6.34 9.23 -8.35
CA LYS A 48 -5.80 10.60 -8.36
C LYS A 48 -5.11 11.00 -7.05
N ARG A 49 -5.32 10.25 -5.96
CA ARG A 49 -4.64 10.55 -4.69
C ARG A 49 -3.15 10.22 -4.79
N PRO A 50 -2.28 11.04 -4.18
CA PRO A 50 -0.86 10.73 -4.10
C PRO A 50 -0.65 9.46 -3.27
N ILE A 51 0.38 8.69 -3.63
CA ILE A 51 0.84 7.62 -2.75
C ILE A 51 1.66 8.21 -1.60
N THR A 52 1.57 7.62 -0.42
CA THR A 52 2.33 8.05 0.75
C THR A 52 2.95 6.85 1.40
N LEU A 53 4.23 6.92 1.78
CA LEU A 53 4.85 5.88 2.58
C LEU A 53 4.65 6.21 4.06
N VAL A 54 4.33 5.22 4.89
CA VAL A 54 4.26 5.36 6.34
C VAL A 54 5.22 4.36 6.99
N ILE A 55 5.97 4.84 7.97
CA ILE A 55 6.83 4.03 8.82
C ILE A 55 6.26 4.12 10.24
N PRO A 56 5.49 3.11 10.71
CA PRO A 56 4.77 3.20 11.98
C PRO A 56 5.68 3.44 13.19
N ASN A 57 6.88 2.85 13.16
CA ASN A 57 7.90 3.00 14.20
C ASN A 57 9.14 3.70 13.61
N PRO A 58 9.12 5.04 13.46
CA PRO A 58 10.21 5.77 12.81
C PRO A 58 11.47 5.83 13.68
N ASN A 59 11.40 5.47 14.96
CA ASN A 59 12.55 5.41 15.86
C ASN A 59 12.65 4.01 16.45
N THR A 60 13.67 3.25 16.06
CA THR A 60 13.91 1.89 16.57
C THR A 60 15.20 1.85 17.37
N THR A 61 15.18 1.34 18.60
CA THR A 61 16.39 1.18 19.43
C THR A 61 16.75 -0.29 19.58
N LYS A 62 18.03 -0.63 19.39
CA LYS A 62 18.56 -2.00 19.49
C LYS A 62 19.98 -2.01 20.08
N GLU A 63 20.36 -3.14 20.65
CA GLU A 63 21.73 -3.34 21.16
C GLU A 63 22.69 -3.79 20.05
N ILE A 64 23.97 -3.45 20.22
CA ILE A 64 25.05 -3.87 19.33
C ILE A 64 25.16 -5.41 19.30
N ASN A 65 25.38 -5.99 18.12
CA ASN A 65 25.40 -7.44 17.89
C ASN A 65 24.16 -8.21 18.35
N GLY A 66 23.06 -7.51 18.66
CA GLY A 66 21.77 -8.13 18.96
C GLY A 66 21.05 -8.66 17.71
N ASP A 67 19.80 -9.07 17.90
CA ASP A 67 18.93 -9.49 16.80
C ASP A 67 18.77 -8.42 15.72
N SER A 68 18.44 -8.88 14.51
CA SER A 68 18.22 -8.02 13.35
C SER A 68 17.19 -6.92 13.65
N VAL A 69 17.47 -5.71 13.17
CA VAL A 69 16.54 -4.58 13.26
C VAL A 69 15.56 -4.69 12.10
N ILE A 70 14.26 -4.62 12.39
CA ILE A 70 13.20 -4.68 11.38
C ILE A 70 12.38 -3.40 11.45
N VAL A 71 12.30 -2.68 10.33
CA VAL A 71 11.50 -1.48 10.17
C VAL A 71 10.41 -1.75 9.15
N ALA A 72 9.14 -1.63 9.56
CA ALA A 72 7.99 -1.81 8.68
C ALA A 72 7.75 -0.57 7.81
N MET A 73 7.48 -0.80 6.54
CA MET A 73 7.21 0.21 5.52
C MET A 73 5.85 -0.08 4.87
N THR A 74 4.90 0.83 5.03
CA THR A 74 3.51 0.66 4.60
C THR A 74 3.12 1.73 3.57
N PRO A 75 2.91 1.38 2.30
CA PRO A 75 2.40 2.31 1.31
C PRO A 75 0.90 2.52 1.50
N LEU A 76 0.47 3.77 1.46
CA LEU A 76 -0.93 4.20 1.43
C LEU A 76 -1.27 4.78 0.06
N GLY A 77 -2.54 4.65 -0.34
CA GLY A 77 -3.04 5.15 -1.62
C GLY A 77 -2.82 4.18 -2.79
N LEU A 78 -2.52 2.91 -2.53
CA LEU A 78 -2.65 1.82 -3.50
C LEU A 78 -4.12 1.42 -3.60
N VAL A 79 -4.63 1.30 -4.82
CA VAL A 79 -6.04 1.09 -5.14
C VAL A 79 -6.30 -0.35 -5.58
N SER A 80 -5.37 -0.96 -6.33
CA SER A 80 -5.51 -2.32 -6.84
C SER A 80 -4.51 -3.31 -6.24
N ASP A 81 -4.82 -4.60 -6.33
CA ASP A 81 -3.91 -5.67 -5.90
C ASP A 81 -2.73 -5.81 -6.88
N GLU A 82 -2.93 -5.43 -8.14
CA GLU A 82 -1.86 -5.30 -9.13
C GLU A 82 -0.84 -4.24 -8.70
N GLU A 83 -1.29 -3.09 -8.19
CA GLU A 83 -0.39 -2.08 -7.64
C GLU A 83 0.37 -2.58 -6.40
N LYS A 84 -0.29 -3.35 -5.52
CA LYS A 84 0.38 -3.98 -4.36
C LYS A 84 1.47 -4.96 -4.79
N LYS A 85 1.31 -5.65 -5.93
CA LYS A 85 2.33 -6.56 -6.47
C LYS A 85 3.48 -5.83 -7.14
N GLU A 86 3.23 -4.67 -7.75
CA GLU A 86 4.23 -3.93 -8.53
C GLU A 86 4.90 -2.78 -7.77
N VAL A 87 4.43 -2.41 -6.57
CA VAL A 87 5.07 -1.36 -5.76
C VAL A 87 6.52 -1.74 -5.41
N LYS A 88 7.43 -0.81 -5.65
CA LYS A 88 8.87 -0.93 -5.38
C LYS A 88 9.26 -0.03 -4.22
N PHE A 89 10.16 -0.53 -3.38
CA PHE A 89 10.66 0.17 -2.21
C PHE A 89 12.13 0.51 -2.36
N PHE A 90 12.49 1.69 -1.86
CA PHE A 90 13.84 2.22 -1.90
C PHE A 90 14.20 2.78 -0.53
N VAL A 91 15.42 2.50 -0.07
CA VAL A 91 15.98 3.03 1.18
C VAL A 91 17.35 3.63 0.90
N ASN A 92 17.56 4.84 1.38
CA ASN A 92 18.82 5.58 1.29
C ASN A 92 19.31 5.92 2.70
N LEU A 93 20.64 5.97 2.86
CA LEU A 93 21.26 6.47 4.08
C LEU A 93 21.36 8.00 4.00
N VAL A 94 20.89 8.71 5.03
CA VAL A 94 20.86 10.18 5.08
C VAL A 94 22.07 10.76 5.82
N SER A 95 22.61 10.04 6.81
CA SER A 95 23.66 10.57 7.69
C SER A 95 25.09 10.38 7.16
N LYS A 96 25.92 11.40 7.37
CA LYS A 96 27.39 11.38 7.15
C LYS A 96 28.18 10.60 8.23
N GLY A 97 27.52 10.08 9.27
CA GLY A 97 28.16 9.36 10.39
C GLY A 97 28.54 7.90 10.10
N GLY A 98 28.14 7.39 8.94
CA GLY A 98 28.29 5.99 8.53
C GLY A 98 26.99 5.21 8.69
N ASP A 99 27.08 3.90 8.57
CA ASP A 99 25.96 2.97 8.67
C ASP A 99 26.22 1.91 9.75
N PRO A 100 25.17 1.28 10.32
CA PRO A 100 25.31 0.35 11.44
C PRO A 100 26.12 -0.92 11.14
N VAL A 101 26.30 -1.26 9.84
CA VAL A 101 27.07 -2.43 9.37
C VAL A 101 28.41 -2.02 8.72
N GLY A 102 28.60 -0.75 8.36
CA GLY A 102 29.80 -0.21 7.73
C GLY A 102 29.91 -0.42 6.21
N SER A 103 28.84 -0.80 5.53
CA SER A 103 28.87 -1.24 4.12
C SER A 103 27.58 -0.98 3.35
N PHE A 104 26.84 0.06 3.73
CA PHE A 104 25.62 0.46 3.03
C PHE A 104 25.91 0.81 1.55
N PRO A 105 25.11 0.34 0.59
CA PRO A 105 25.35 0.58 -0.83
C PRO A 105 25.27 2.07 -1.19
N ALA A 106 26.27 2.58 -1.93
CA ALA A 106 26.38 3.99 -2.30
C ALA A 106 25.21 4.51 -3.16
N GLY A 107 24.54 3.62 -3.90
CA GLY A 107 23.35 3.94 -4.70
C GLY A 107 22.01 3.76 -3.98
N GLY A 108 22.04 3.46 -2.68
CA GLY A 108 20.85 3.05 -1.95
C GLY A 108 20.54 1.56 -2.10
N LEU A 109 19.47 1.14 -1.42
CA LEU A 109 18.97 -0.21 -1.44
C LEU A 109 17.61 -0.23 -2.12
N SER A 110 17.45 -1.11 -3.10
CA SER A 110 16.16 -1.42 -3.73
C SER A 110 15.75 -2.86 -3.41
N GLU A 111 14.47 -3.15 -3.60
CA GLU A 111 13.94 -4.51 -3.52
C GLU A 111 14.76 -5.52 -4.33
N GLY A 112 14.91 -6.75 -3.80
CA GLY A 112 15.67 -7.84 -4.43
C GLY A 112 17.19 -7.77 -4.23
N ILE A 113 17.73 -6.65 -3.76
CA ILE A 113 19.15 -6.52 -3.42
C ILE A 113 19.33 -6.88 -1.95
N THR A 114 19.99 -8.01 -1.69
CA THR A 114 20.63 -8.27 -0.39
C THR A 114 22.06 -7.78 -0.49
N ALA A 115 22.35 -6.64 0.14
CA ALA A 115 23.70 -6.09 0.16
C ALA A 115 24.17 -5.94 1.60
N ASN A 116 25.30 -6.58 1.91
CA ASN A 116 26.13 -6.22 3.04
C ASN A 116 25.40 -6.05 4.39
N GLY A 117 24.55 -7.02 4.75
CA GLY A 117 23.79 -7.00 6.00
C GLY A 117 22.48 -6.19 5.95
N TYR A 118 22.06 -5.70 4.78
CA TYR A 118 20.78 -5.03 4.58
C TYR A 118 19.88 -5.78 3.62
N GLN A 119 18.58 -5.80 3.92
CA GLN A 119 17.56 -6.41 3.08
C GLN A 119 16.27 -5.60 3.06
N ILE A 120 15.60 -5.57 1.91
CA ILE A 120 14.21 -5.15 1.79
C ILE A 120 13.40 -6.37 1.40
N VAL A 121 12.47 -6.77 2.27
CA VAL A 121 11.59 -7.92 2.05
C VAL A 121 10.17 -7.42 1.88
N LYS A 122 9.60 -7.64 0.70
CA LYS A 122 8.20 -7.35 0.42
C LYS A 122 7.31 -8.43 1.03
N THR A 123 6.16 -8.03 1.54
CA THR A 123 5.10 -8.92 2.01
C THR A 123 3.97 -8.97 0.98
N ASP A 124 3.22 -10.06 0.95
CA ASP A 124 2.12 -10.28 0.00
C ASP A 124 1.05 -9.17 0.03
N ASP A 125 0.89 -8.49 1.17
CA ASP A 125 -0.05 -7.38 1.37
C ASP A 125 0.38 -6.06 0.70
N GLY A 126 1.51 -6.04 -0.02
CA GLY A 126 2.08 -4.84 -0.64
C GLY A 126 2.89 -3.96 0.31
N ASN A 127 3.08 -4.37 1.57
CA ASN A 127 4.02 -3.73 2.50
C ASN A 127 5.45 -4.24 2.28
N ALA A 128 6.42 -3.60 2.93
CA ALA A 128 7.79 -4.07 2.98
C ALA A 128 8.40 -3.97 4.38
N ARG A 129 9.47 -4.71 4.60
CA ARG A 129 10.29 -4.70 5.80
C ARG A 129 11.72 -4.37 5.40
N PHE A 130 12.26 -3.28 5.93
CA PHE A 130 13.69 -3.00 5.87
C PHE A 130 14.37 -3.68 7.06
N ILE A 131 15.37 -4.51 6.77
CA ILE A 131 16.05 -5.36 7.75
C ILE A 131 17.53 -5.00 7.78
N VAL A 132 18.05 -4.75 8.98
CA VAL A 132 19.48 -4.59 9.26
C VAL A 132 19.95 -5.80 10.07
N LEU A 133 20.81 -6.62 9.47
CA LEU A 133 21.36 -7.83 10.06
C LEU A 133 22.57 -7.48 10.94
N LYS A 134 22.52 -7.87 12.21
CA LYS A 134 23.63 -7.78 13.18
C LYS A 134 24.34 -6.42 13.17
N PRO A 135 23.70 -5.34 13.67
CA PRO A 135 24.34 -4.02 13.73
C PRO A 135 25.60 -4.08 14.59
N GLY A 136 26.77 -3.83 13.98
CA GLY A 136 28.08 -3.96 14.62
C GLY A 136 28.64 -2.65 15.17
N ARG A 137 27.95 -1.52 14.92
CA ARG A 137 28.39 -0.18 15.33
C ARG A 137 27.30 0.53 16.13
N ALA A 138 27.66 1.03 17.31
CA ALA A 138 26.78 1.89 18.10
C ALA A 138 26.69 3.30 17.50
N GLY A 139 25.51 3.91 17.58
CA GLY A 139 25.22 5.23 17.05
C GLY A 139 23.78 5.43 16.61
N ASP A 140 23.49 6.64 16.15
CA ASP A 140 22.20 7.06 15.63
C ASP A 140 22.28 7.11 14.11
N PHE A 141 21.56 6.22 13.44
CA PHE A 141 21.63 6.06 11.99
C PHE A 141 20.31 6.50 11.34
N VAL A 142 20.37 7.55 10.53
CA VAL A 142 19.21 8.11 9.83
C VAL A 142 19.15 7.59 8.41
N PHE A 143 18.00 7.06 8.05
CA PHE A 143 17.66 6.55 6.73
C PHE A 143 16.46 7.31 6.17
N SER A 144 16.30 7.27 4.86
CA SER A 144 15.18 7.84 4.11
C SER A 144 14.61 6.74 3.21
N ALA A 145 13.34 6.41 3.38
CA ALA A 145 12.65 5.46 2.51
C ALA A 145 11.62 6.15 1.62
N TYR A 146 11.41 5.64 0.42
CA TYR A 146 10.27 6.00 -0.42
C TYR A 146 9.79 4.78 -1.21
N CYS A 147 8.60 4.87 -1.77
CA CYS A 147 8.03 3.87 -2.66
C CYS A 147 7.64 4.48 -4.00
N GLN A 148 7.63 3.65 -5.03
CA GLN A 148 7.19 3.99 -6.38
C GLN A 148 6.33 2.87 -6.93
N VAL A 149 5.25 3.22 -7.63
CA VAL A 149 4.39 2.26 -8.31
C VAL A 149 3.90 2.86 -9.62
N THR A 150 3.86 2.05 -10.66
CA THR A 150 3.15 2.41 -11.89
C THR A 150 1.66 2.15 -11.66
N ARG A 151 0.81 3.17 -11.84
CA ARG A 151 -0.64 3.03 -11.61
C ARG A 151 -1.23 2.00 -12.58
N ILE A 152 -1.82 0.94 -12.05
CA ILE A 152 -2.41 -0.16 -12.83
C ILE A 152 -3.88 -0.32 -12.45
N LEU A 153 -4.74 -0.37 -13.46
CA LEU A 153 -6.17 -0.63 -13.28
C LEU A 153 -6.42 -2.10 -12.90
N PRO A 154 -7.46 -2.38 -12.10
CA PRO A 154 -7.71 -3.74 -11.64
C PRO A 154 -8.20 -4.63 -12.77
N SER A 155 -7.61 -5.82 -12.92
CA SER A 155 -7.93 -6.76 -14.01
C SER A 155 -9.31 -7.42 -13.87
N TYR A 156 -9.87 -7.43 -12.66
CA TYR A 156 -11.18 -8.02 -12.38
C TYR A 156 -12.36 -7.16 -12.85
N LEU A 157 -12.13 -5.90 -13.23
CA LEU A 157 -13.21 -5.03 -13.69
C LEU A 157 -13.60 -5.32 -15.15
N PRO A 158 -14.90 -5.35 -15.47
CA PRO A 158 -15.38 -5.44 -16.84
C PRO A 158 -14.84 -4.32 -17.74
N GLN A 159 -14.64 -4.64 -19.02
CA GLN A 159 -14.05 -3.71 -20.00
C GLN A 159 -14.78 -2.35 -20.06
N PHE A 160 -16.11 -2.34 -20.03
CA PHE A 160 -16.89 -1.10 -20.09
C PHE A 160 -16.61 -0.18 -18.88
N LEU A 161 -16.39 -0.72 -17.67
CA LEU A 161 -16.00 0.07 -16.50
C LEU A 161 -14.54 0.52 -16.59
N LEU A 162 -13.66 -0.32 -17.14
CA LEU A 162 -12.26 0.06 -17.37
C LEU A 162 -12.15 1.24 -18.34
N ASP A 163 -12.97 1.27 -19.39
CA ASP A 163 -12.97 2.35 -20.37
C ASP A 163 -13.50 3.66 -19.76
N GLU A 164 -14.57 3.60 -18.96
CA GLU A 164 -15.06 4.75 -18.20
C GLU A 164 -14.04 5.25 -17.16
N LEU A 165 -13.39 4.33 -16.42
CA LEU A 165 -12.34 4.67 -15.46
C LEU A 165 -11.14 5.33 -16.14
N LYS A 166 -10.69 4.82 -17.29
CA LYS A 166 -9.61 5.44 -18.07
C LYS A 166 -9.96 6.86 -18.50
N LYS A 167 -11.22 7.09 -18.89
CA LYS A 167 -11.69 8.42 -19.27
C LYS A 167 -11.66 9.41 -18.10
N GLU A 168 -12.04 8.95 -16.89
CA GLU A 168 -12.05 9.78 -15.69
C GLU A 168 -10.67 10.00 -15.07
N ILE A 169 -9.80 8.98 -15.09
CA ILE A 169 -8.44 9.04 -14.52
C ILE A 169 -7.49 9.77 -15.47
N GLY A 170 -7.68 9.62 -16.78
CA GLY A 170 -6.77 10.11 -17.81
C GLY A 170 -5.54 9.19 -17.95
N THR A 171 -4.38 9.78 -18.14
CA THR A 171 -3.12 9.03 -18.30
C THR A 171 -2.66 8.49 -16.94
N LEU A 172 -2.57 7.16 -16.83
CA LEU A 172 -1.96 6.51 -15.68
C LEU A 172 -0.46 6.84 -15.65
N SER A 173 -0.02 7.53 -14.61
CA SER A 173 1.37 7.92 -14.42
C SER A 173 2.06 7.05 -13.38
N ASP A 174 3.39 7.09 -13.36
CA ASP A 174 4.13 6.61 -12.20
C ASP A 174 3.82 7.49 -10.99
N ALA A 175 3.46 6.86 -9.88
CA ALA A 175 3.28 7.51 -8.60
C ALA A 175 4.51 7.25 -7.74
N LYS A 176 5.02 8.31 -7.10
CA LYS A 176 6.16 8.27 -6.17
C LYS A 176 5.75 8.94 -4.87
N SER A 177 6.08 8.34 -3.73
CA SER A 177 5.86 8.97 -2.44
C SER A 177 6.98 9.91 -2.08
N GLU A 178 6.66 10.91 -1.27
CA GLU A 178 7.68 11.73 -0.61
C GLU A 178 8.56 10.85 0.29
N PRO A 179 9.87 11.13 0.38
CA PRO A 179 10.76 10.38 1.23
C PRO A 179 10.44 10.56 2.72
N VAL A 180 10.45 9.46 3.46
CA VAL A 180 10.19 9.43 4.90
C VAL A 180 11.47 9.03 5.64
N ASN A 181 11.88 9.91 6.55
CA ASN A 181 13.05 9.66 7.38
C ASN A 181 12.70 8.79 8.60
N PHE A 182 13.60 7.89 8.94
CA PHE A 182 13.54 7.07 10.15
C PHE A 182 14.93 6.85 10.73
N THR A 183 14.99 6.57 12.02
CA THR A 183 16.22 6.45 12.80
C THR A 183 16.31 5.07 13.44
N ILE A 184 17.47 4.45 13.28
CA ILE A 184 17.87 3.25 14.00
C ILE A 184 18.94 3.65 15.01
N LYS A 185 18.63 3.51 16.29
CA LYS A 185 19.53 3.74 17.42
C LYS A 185 20.16 2.42 17.83
N VAL A 186 21.48 2.33 17.75
CA VAL A 186 22.23 1.16 18.21
C VAL A 186 23.00 1.53 19.49
N THR A 187 22.65 0.92 20.62
CA THR A 187 23.32 1.14 21.90
C THR A 187 24.41 0.11 22.14
N ALA A 188 25.48 0.50 22.85
CA ALA A 188 26.45 -0.48 23.34
C ALA A 188 25.75 -1.49 24.26
N ALA A 189 26.16 -2.76 24.20
CA ALA A 189 25.68 -3.75 25.15
C ALA A 189 26.07 -3.31 26.57
N ASN A 190 25.10 -3.25 27.49
CA ASN A 190 25.40 -3.07 28.91
C ASN A 190 26.18 -4.30 29.37
N LYS A 191 27.51 -4.19 29.46
CA LYS A 191 28.27 -5.06 30.34
C LYS A 191 27.80 -4.72 31.75
N GLY A 192 26.97 -5.57 32.35
CA GLY A 192 26.59 -5.41 33.74
C GLY A 192 27.85 -5.21 34.58
N ASP A 193 27.82 -4.24 35.48
CA ASP A 193 28.77 -4.12 36.57
C ASP A 193 28.77 -5.46 37.31
N VAL A 194 29.79 -6.27 37.05
CA VAL A 194 30.09 -7.42 37.91
C VAL A 194 30.79 -6.82 39.10
N ASP A 195 30.04 -6.56 40.17
CA ASP A 195 30.58 -6.28 41.49
C ASP A 195 31.56 -7.41 41.83
N TYR A 196 32.86 -7.12 41.72
CA TYR A 196 33.90 -7.98 42.26
C TYR A 196 33.81 -7.90 43.79
N VAL A 197 32.96 -8.74 44.37
CA VAL A 197 33.05 -9.05 45.79
C VAL A 197 34.39 -9.79 45.98
N ARG A 198 35.42 -9.04 46.41
CA ARG A 198 36.67 -9.64 46.88
C ARG A 198 36.32 -10.57 48.05
N PRO A 199 36.70 -11.86 48.02
CA PRO A 199 36.64 -12.67 49.21
C PRO A 199 37.65 -12.09 50.22
N SER A 200 37.16 -11.72 51.40
CA SER A 200 38.00 -11.47 52.57
C SER A 200 38.71 -12.77 52.92
N LEU A 201 40.04 -12.74 52.88
CA LEU A 201 40.89 -13.77 53.45
C LEU A 201 40.87 -13.58 54.97
N ASP A 202 40.18 -14.47 55.68
CA ASP A 202 40.46 -14.84 57.06
C ASP A 202 41.12 -16.22 57.08
#